data_AF-A0A9D5G619-F1
#
_entry.id   AF-A0A9D5G619-F1
#
_cell.length_a   1.000
_cell.length_b   1.000
_cell.length_c   1.000
_cell.angle_alpha   90.00
_cell.angle_beta   90.00
_cell.angle_gamma   90.00
#
_symmetry.space_group_name_H-M   'P 1'
#
loop_
_entity.id
_entity.type
_entity.pdbx_description
1 polymer ?
#
loop_
_entity_poly.entity_id
_entity_poly.type
_entity_poly.pdbx_seq_one_letter_code
_entity_poly.pdbx_strand_id
1 'polypeptide(L)'
;MRVPVSFDFTYQRSGEPTTAYIAQDPGGLDVAFDVTEREALTASQATNGGSVLSDDNVTLVLSPQGTNGFQYTFTSNALGARYQSSSENTAYAPQW
;
A
#
# COMPACT_ATOMS: atom_id res chain seq x y z
N MET A 1 15.24 -12.13 3.78
CA MET A 1 16.21 -11.20 3.17
C MET A 1 15.68 -9.79 3.43
N ARG A 2 16.45 -8.89 4.05
CA ARG A 2 16.01 -7.50 4.32
C ARG A 2 16.43 -6.62 3.15
N VAL A 3 15.50 -5.84 2.60
CA VAL A 3 15.80 -4.80 1.60
C VAL A 3 16.53 -3.67 2.32
N PRO A 4 17.74 -3.27 1.88
CA PRO A 4 18.45 -2.15 2.48
C PRO A 4 17.75 -0.84 2.11
N VAL A 5 17.04 -0.25 3.06
CA VAL A 5 16.45 1.09 2.93
C VAL A 5 17.20 2.07 3.82
N SER A 6 17.44 3.28 3.32
CA SER A 6 18.08 4.37 4.09
C SER A 6 17.21 4.82 5.27
N PHE A 7 15.90 4.58 5.17
CA PHE A 7 14.91 4.81 6.21
C PHE A 7 13.85 3.70 6.15
N ASP A 8 13.60 3.03 7.27
CA ASP A 8 12.51 2.06 7.43
C ASP A 8 11.43 2.72 8.28
N PHE A 9 10.31 3.06 7.65
CA PHE A 9 9.11 3.57 8.31
C PHE A 9 8.02 2.50 8.34
N THR A 10 8.35 1.29 8.82
CA THR A 10 7.32 0.28 9.09
C THR A 10 6.44 0.76 10.25
N TYR A 11 5.29 1.35 9.91
CA TYR A 11 4.30 1.80 10.90
C TYR A 11 3.40 0.61 11.27
N GLN A 12 3.63 0.01 12.44
CA GLN A 12 2.72 -0.97 13.01
C GLN A 12 1.81 -0.27 14.02
N ARG A 13 0.51 -0.13 13.69
CA ARG A 13 -0.49 0.25 14.68
C ARG A 13 -0.91 -1.00 15.48
N SER A 14 -1.37 -0.81 16.72
CA SER A 14 -2.12 -1.86 17.41
C SER A 14 -3.33 -2.25 16.56
N GLY A 15 -3.46 -3.54 16.24
CA GLY A 15 -4.46 -4.04 15.32
C GLY A 15 -4.26 -5.52 15.03
N GLU A 16 -4.90 -5.96 13.97
CA GLU A 16 -4.84 -7.34 13.49
C GLU A 16 -3.44 -7.72 12.98
N PRO A 17 -2.98 -8.98 13.19
CA PRO A 17 -1.68 -9.43 12.70
C PRO A 17 -1.50 -9.19 11.20
N THR A 18 -0.46 -8.45 10.85
CA THR A 18 -0.14 -8.06 9.47
C THR A 18 1.35 -8.24 9.23
N THR A 19 1.70 -9.02 8.21
CA THR A 19 3.08 -9.16 7.73
C THR A 19 3.19 -8.58 6.32
N ALA A 20 4.17 -7.70 6.11
CA ALA A 20 4.51 -7.21 4.77
C ALA A 20 5.81 -7.88 4.30
N TYR A 21 5.78 -8.44 3.10
CA TYR A 21 6.95 -8.92 2.38
C TYR A 21 7.30 -7.91 1.31
N ILE A 22 8.55 -7.47 1.29
CA ILE A 22 9.05 -6.50 0.31
C ILE A 22 10.27 -7.10 -0.37
N ALA A 23 10.26 -7.11 -1.69
CA ALA A 23 11.41 -7.36 -2.53
C ALA A 23 11.63 -6.18 -3.49
N GLN A 24 12.87 -6.02 -3.95
CA GLN A 24 13.24 -4.94 -4.84
C GLN A 24 14.21 -5.46 -5.89
N ASP A 25 14.02 -5.02 -7.12
CA ASP A 25 14.95 -5.20 -8.22
C ASP A 25 15.13 -3.87 -8.99
N PRO A 26 15.94 -3.82 -10.07
CA PRO A 26 16.09 -2.60 -10.87
C PRO A 26 14.80 -2.13 -11.57
N GLY A 27 13.79 -2.98 -11.70
CA GLY A 27 12.51 -2.71 -12.35
C GLY A 27 11.44 -2.19 -11.40
N GLY A 28 11.51 -2.50 -10.11
CA GLY A 28 10.52 -2.00 -9.14
C GLY A 28 10.59 -2.58 -7.74
N LEU A 29 9.47 -2.41 -7.02
CA LEU A 29 9.21 -2.96 -5.70
C LEU A 29 8.07 -3.97 -5.81
N ASP A 30 8.32 -5.18 -5.33
CA ASP A 30 7.28 -6.19 -5.12
C ASP A 30 6.86 -6.15 -3.66
N VAL A 31 5.56 -5.99 -3.41
CA VAL A 31 5.00 -5.94 -2.06
C VAL A 31 3.85 -6.92 -1.94
N ALA A 32 3.91 -7.78 -0.91
CA ALA A 32 2.83 -8.66 -0.53
C ALA A 32 2.45 -8.44 0.93
N PHE A 33 1.16 -8.50 1.22
CA PHE A 33 0.63 -8.42 2.58
C PHE A 33 -0.05 -9.74 2.92
N ASP A 34 0.32 -10.29 4.07
CA ASP A 34 -0.36 -11.41 4.72
C ASP A 34 -1.07 -10.86 5.96
N VAL A 35 -2.41 -10.92 5.94
CA VAL A 35 -3.28 -10.29 6.94
C VAL A 35 -4.28 -11.31 7.44
N THR A 36 -4.40 -11.42 8.75
CA THR A 36 -5.47 -12.19 9.41
C THR A 36 -6.30 -11.22 10.20
N GLU A 37 -7.61 -11.15 9.94
CA GLU A 37 -8.56 -10.34 10.71
C GLU A 37 -9.58 -11.21 11.44
N ARG A 38 -10.12 -10.71 12.56
CA ARG A 38 -11.12 -11.44 13.35
C ARG A 38 -12.52 -11.38 12.76
N GLU A 39 -12.89 -10.24 12.19
CA GLU A 39 -14.23 -10.00 11.64
C GLU A 39 -14.35 -10.58 10.23
N ALA A 40 -15.57 -10.60 9.68
CA ALA A 40 -15.76 -11.02 8.31
C ALA A 40 -15.19 -9.99 7.33
N LEU A 41 -14.35 -10.45 6.41
CA LEU A 41 -13.77 -9.63 5.34
C LEU A 41 -14.84 -8.85 4.58
N THR A 42 -14.73 -7.53 4.60
CA THR A 42 -15.51 -6.60 3.79
C THR A 42 -14.75 -6.29 2.51
N ALA A 43 -15.17 -6.93 1.42
CA ALA A 43 -14.63 -6.65 0.09
C ALA A 43 -15.78 -6.59 -0.93
N SER A 44 -16.18 -5.37 -1.28
CA SER A 44 -17.36 -5.08 -2.12
C SER A 44 -16.99 -4.35 -3.41
N GLN A 45 -15.87 -3.63 -3.42
CA GLN A 45 -15.46 -2.80 -4.53
C GLN A 45 -14.69 -3.65 -5.55
N ALA A 46 -15.26 -3.79 -6.74
CA ALA A 46 -14.63 -4.49 -7.87
C ALA A 46 -14.02 -3.54 -8.91
N THR A 47 -14.08 -2.22 -8.69
CA THR A 47 -13.61 -1.20 -9.62
C THR A 47 -12.58 -0.31 -8.96
N ASN A 48 -11.56 0.07 -9.72
CA ASN A 48 -10.50 0.96 -9.27
C ASN A 48 -11.04 2.36 -8.95
N GLY A 49 -10.51 2.99 -7.90
CA GLY A 49 -10.89 4.33 -7.49
C GLY A 49 -10.99 4.49 -5.97
N GLY A 50 -11.28 5.71 -5.52
CA GLY A 50 -11.27 6.04 -4.09
C GLY A 50 -12.26 5.24 -3.23
N SER A 51 -13.27 4.60 -3.83
CA SER A 51 -14.20 3.74 -3.08
C SER A 51 -13.52 2.50 -2.50
N VAL A 52 -12.37 2.06 -3.02
CA VAL A 52 -11.56 0.98 -2.44
C VAL A 52 -11.27 1.22 -0.94
N LEU A 53 -11.18 2.48 -0.52
CA LEU A 53 -10.95 2.87 0.87
C LEU A 53 -12.12 2.55 1.82
N SER A 54 -13.29 2.16 1.32
CA SER A 54 -14.43 1.72 2.15
C SER A 54 -14.43 0.22 2.48
N ASP A 55 -13.61 -0.57 1.78
CA ASP A 55 -13.41 -1.99 2.05
C ASP A 55 -12.23 -2.20 3.02
N ASP A 56 -12.07 -3.42 3.51
CA ASP A 56 -10.82 -3.85 4.12
C ASP A 56 -9.70 -3.84 3.07
N ASN A 57 -8.64 -3.12 3.37
CA ASN A 57 -7.59 -2.80 2.41
C ASN A 57 -6.21 -2.76 3.06
N VAL A 58 -5.20 -2.96 2.21
CA VAL A 58 -3.79 -2.78 2.55
C VAL A 58 -3.26 -1.58 1.78
N THR A 59 -2.38 -0.81 2.43
CA THR A 59 -1.84 0.43 1.86
C THR A 59 -0.33 0.49 2.02
N LEU A 60 0.36 0.77 0.91
CA LEU A 60 1.76 1.11 0.85
C LEU A 60 1.91 2.63 0.67
N VAL A 61 2.69 3.26 1.55
CA VAL A 61 3.06 4.68 1.43
C VAL A 61 4.56 4.76 1.16
N LEU A 62 4.93 5.36 0.03
CA LEU A 62 6.31 5.60 -0.36
C LEU A 62 6.62 7.10 -0.24
N SER A 63 7.77 7.41 0.36
CA SER A 63 8.32 8.78 0.43
C SER A 63 9.75 8.77 -0.13
N PRO A 64 9.94 8.67 -1.46
CA PRO A 64 11.25 8.41 -2.06
C PRO A 64 12.28 9.50 -1.77
N GLN A 65 11.84 10.75 -1.59
CA GLN A 65 12.72 11.87 -1.24
C GLN A 65 12.80 12.13 0.28
N GLY A 66 12.36 11.19 1.12
CA GLY A 66 12.34 11.33 2.57
C GLY A 66 11.14 12.13 3.10
N THR A 67 11.18 12.49 4.38
CA THR A 67 10.04 13.08 5.12
C THR A 67 9.58 14.46 4.64
N ASN A 68 10.43 15.19 3.92
CA ASN A 68 10.10 16.49 3.33
C ASN A 68 9.74 16.39 1.83
N GLY A 69 9.69 15.18 1.29
CA GLY A 69 9.41 14.89 -0.11
C GLY A 69 7.93 14.70 -0.42
N PHE A 70 7.65 14.28 -1.65
CA PHE A 70 6.32 13.86 -2.05
C PHE A 70 6.02 12.45 -1.55
N GLN A 71 4.75 12.22 -1.25
CA GLN A 71 4.22 10.92 -0.82
C GLN A 71 3.41 10.30 -1.94
N TYR A 72 3.57 9.00 -2.11
CA TYR A 72 2.83 8.19 -3.07
C TYR A 72 2.16 7.05 -2.32
N THR A 73 0.87 6.92 -2.50
CA THR A 73 0.05 5.92 -1.81
C THR A 73 -0.48 4.93 -2.83
N PHE A 74 -0.42 3.65 -2.50
CA PHE A 74 -0.96 2.54 -3.27
C PHE A 74 -1.81 1.70 -2.34
N THR A 75 -3.09 1.54 -2.66
CA THR A 75 -4.06 0.81 -1.83
C THR A 75 -4.75 -0.26 -2.67
N SER A 76 -4.91 -1.45 -2.11
CA SER A 76 -5.68 -2.55 -2.71
C SER A 76 -6.58 -3.19 -1.67
N ASN A 77 -7.78 -3.58 -2.09
CA ASN A 77 -8.64 -4.49 -1.31
C ASN A 77 -8.34 -5.96 -1.68
N ALA A 78 -9.02 -6.89 -1.01
CA ALA A 78 -8.88 -8.33 -1.24
C ALA A 78 -9.41 -8.82 -2.61
N LEU A 79 -10.17 -8.00 -3.34
CA LEU A 79 -10.63 -8.29 -4.71
C LEU A 79 -9.64 -7.80 -5.79
N GLY A 80 -8.57 -7.12 -5.39
CA GLY A 80 -7.59 -6.53 -6.31
C GLY A 80 -8.02 -5.20 -6.93
N ALA A 81 -9.13 -4.61 -6.47
CA ALA A 81 -9.47 -3.25 -6.85
C ALA A 81 -8.50 -2.28 -6.17
N ARG A 82 -8.03 -1.30 -6.94
CA ARG A 82 -6.92 -0.43 -6.54
C ARG A 82 -7.25 1.05 -6.53
N TYR A 83 -6.54 1.77 -5.66
CA TYR A 83 -6.50 3.21 -5.61
C TYR A 83 -5.08 3.70 -5.40
N GLN A 84 -4.76 4.85 -5.99
CA GLN A 84 -3.47 5.48 -5.82
C GLN A 84 -3.64 6.99 -5.67
N SER A 85 -2.69 7.61 -5.00
CA SER A 85 -2.64 9.07 -4.88
C SER A 85 -1.21 9.54 -4.76
N SER A 86 -0.96 10.79 -5.14
CA SER A 86 0.31 11.47 -4.92
C SER A 86 0.07 12.85 -4.33
N SER A 87 0.95 13.27 -3.42
CA SER A 87 1.00 14.68 -2.99
C SER A 87 1.68 15.59 -4.02
N GLU A 88 2.35 15.03 -5.02
CA GLU A 88 3.00 15.77 -6.12
C GLU A 88 1.99 16.17 -7.20
N ASN A 89 1.11 15.24 -7.58
CA ASN A 89 0.26 15.37 -8.76
C ASN A 89 -1.14 14.79 -8.50
N THR A 90 -2.17 15.62 -8.65
CA THR A 90 -3.57 15.20 -8.46
C THR A 90 -4.09 14.29 -9.57
N ALA A 91 -3.41 14.23 -10.73
CA ALA A 91 -3.70 13.34 -11.85
C ALA A 91 -2.85 12.05 -11.82
N TYR A 92 -2.29 11.69 -10.66
CA TYR A 92 -1.41 10.53 -10.52
C TYR A 92 -2.11 9.20 -10.86
N ALA A 93 -1.67 8.57 -11.95
CA ALA A 93 -2.23 7.32 -12.47
C ALA A 93 -1.13 6.38 -13.01
N PRO A 94 -0.22 5.90 -12.14
CA PRO A 94 0.82 4.96 -12.53
C PRO A 94 0.20 3.64 -12.99
N GLN A 95 0.94 2.91 -13.82
CA GLN A 95 0.67 1.50 -14.04
C GLN A 95 1.38 0.71 -12.94
N TRP A 96 0.64 -0.17 -12.28
CA TRP A 96 1.12 -1.14 -11.32
C TRP A 96 0.22 -2.37 -11.36
#